data_AF-A0A7V6PZA1-F1
#
_entry.id   AF-A0A7V6PZA1-F1
#
_cell.length_a   1.000
_cell.length_b   1.000
_cell.length_c   1.000
_cell.angle_alpha   90.00
_cell.angle_beta   90.00
_cell.angle_gamma   90.00
#
_symmetry.space_group_name_H-M   'P 1'
#
loop_
_entity.id
_entity.type
_entity.pdbx_description
1 polymer ?
#
loop_
_entity_poly.entity_id
_entity_poly.type
_entity_poly.pdbx_seq_one_letter_code
_entity_poly.pdbx_strand_id
1 'polypeptide(L)'
;MRLNKQQYKIGRVEKKNDLKKENFKSKKMKYFHWTIVVLYMAMIFYFSSQDGTESHEVSSRLLEYLKFLALYVPEGLLDFFSGVGKNHEYILRKCAHFTEYLILSLIVYKAMRASEISFKKSILLTFIICFVYAVSDEVHQYFVPGRAFAVTDIMIDTAGAILGLMTVVLFNFAKEKRTGIKNLQKR
;
A
#
# COMPACT_ATOMS: atom_id res chain seq x y z
N MET A 1 58.69 8.16 -3.81
CA MET A 1 57.61 9.19 -3.94
C MET A 1 56.52 8.86 -4.97
N ARG A 2 56.81 8.24 -6.14
CA ARG A 2 55.81 7.95 -7.20
C ARG A 2 54.76 6.89 -6.84
N LEU A 3 55.13 5.87 -6.06
CA LEU A 3 54.24 4.78 -5.63
C LEU A 3 53.03 5.27 -4.79
N ASN A 4 53.22 6.27 -3.93
CA ASN A 4 52.16 6.82 -3.09
C ASN A 4 51.08 7.59 -3.89
N LYS A 5 51.47 8.30 -4.95
CA LYS A 5 50.52 9.02 -5.83
C LYS A 5 49.64 8.04 -6.63
N GLN A 6 50.19 6.89 -7.01
CA GLN A 6 49.47 5.88 -7.79
C GLN A 6 48.46 5.12 -6.93
N GLN A 7 48.86 4.69 -5.74
CA GLN A 7 47.95 4.08 -4.74
C GLN A 7 46.79 5.01 -4.37
N TYR A 8 47.09 6.30 -4.15
CA TYR A 8 46.05 7.31 -3.89
C TYR A 8 45.05 7.48 -5.05
N LYS A 9 45.54 7.43 -6.29
CA LYS A 9 44.68 7.56 -7.48
C LYS A 9 43.77 6.34 -7.66
N ILE A 10 44.27 5.14 -7.38
CA ILE A 10 43.50 3.87 -7.44
C ILE A 10 42.37 3.89 -6.40
N GLY A 11 42.67 4.18 -5.13
CA GLY A 11 41.63 4.26 -4.08
C GLY A 11 40.56 5.32 -4.33
N ARG A 12 40.90 6.43 -5.01
CA ARG A 12 39.92 7.44 -5.42
C ARG A 12 38.99 6.94 -6.54
N VAL A 13 39.49 6.10 -7.45
CA VAL A 13 38.71 5.50 -8.55
C VAL A 13 37.80 4.40 -8.02
N GLU A 14 38.29 3.53 -7.13
CA GLU A 14 37.49 2.49 -6.47
C GLU A 14 36.32 3.10 -5.68
N LYS A 15 36.60 4.10 -4.83
CA LYS A 15 35.56 4.81 -4.07
C LYS A 15 34.50 5.46 -4.99
N LYS A 16 34.91 6.01 -6.14
CA LYS A 16 33.98 6.55 -7.14
C LYS A 16 33.11 5.45 -7.77
N ASN A 17 33.70 4.30 -8.06
CA ASN A 17 32.98 3.16 -8.65
C ASN A 17 31.99 2.55 -7.66
N ASP A 18 32.36 2.43 -6.39
CA ASP A 18 31.48 1.96 -5.32
C ASP A 18 30.29 2.91 -5.12
N LEU A 19 30.56 4.22 -5.00
CA LEU A 19 29.50 5.24 -4.94
C LEU A 19 28.56 5.18 -6.15
N LYS A 20 29.10 4.91 -7.35
CA LYS A 20 28.28 4.79 -8.57
C LYS A 20 27.41 3.53 -8.54
N LYS A 21 27.95 2.42 -8.02
CA LYS A 21 27.26 1.13 -7.88
C LYS A 21 26.16 1.18 -6.82
N GLU A 22 26.42 1.82 -5.67
CA GLU A 22 25.43 2.07 -4.63
C GLU A 22 24.31 2.98 -5.12
N ASN A 23 24.64 4.09 -5.79
CA ASN A 23 23.66 4.97 -6.40
C ASN A 23 22.79 4.27 -7.45
N PHE A 24 23.38 3.39 -8.27
CA PHE A 24 22.64 2.60 -9.26
C PHE A 24 21.66 1.62 -8.59
N LYS A 25 22.11 0.92 -7.54
CA LYS A 25 21.27 0.01 -6.75
C LYS A 25 20.11 0.75 -6.06
N SER A 26 20.39 1.90 -5.44
CA SER A 26 19.38 2.76 -4.81
C SER A 26 18.32 3.22 -5.83
N LYS A 27 18.76 3.75 -6.98
CA LYS A 27 17.86 4.14 -8.07
C LYS A 27 16.97 2.98 -8.54
N LYS A 28 17.53 1.79 -8.79
CA LYS A 28 16.75 0.62 -9.22
C LYS A 28 15.67 0.24 -8.19
N MET A 29 16.03 0.25 -6.91
CA MET A 29 15.09 -0.04 -5.81
C MET A 29 13.99 1.00 -5.70
N LYS A 30 14.30 2.29 -5.89
CA LYS A 30 13.30 3.36 -5.95
C LYS A 30 12.28 3.10 -7.05
N TYR A 31 12.73 2.92 -8.29
CA TYR A 31 11.83 2.74 -9.43
C TYR A 31 10.95 1.50 -9.26
N PHE A 32 11.51 0.39 -8.79
CA PHE A 32 10.74 -0.84 -8.52
C PHE A 32 9.56 -0.62 -7.57
N HIS A 33 9.77 0.09 -6.45
CA HIS A 33 8.68 0.35 -5.49
C HIS A 33 7.62 1.30 -6.06
N TRP A 34 8.04 2.34 -6.78
CA TRP A 34 7.09 3.24 -7.44
C TRP A 34 6.29 2.55 -8.54
N THR A 35 6.89 1.60 -9.28
CA THR A 35 6.14 0.76 -10.22
C THR A 35 5.05 -0.05 -9.51
N ILE A 36 5.34 -0.65 -8.35
CA ILE A 36 4.33 -1.36 -7.55
C ILE A 36 3.20 -0.42 -7.12
N VAL A 37 3.54 0.80 -6.67
CA VAL A 37 2.54 1.81 -6.29
C VAL A 37 1.61 2.12 -7.47
N VAL A 38 2.17 2.40 -8.65
CA VAL A 38 1.38 2.73 -9.84
C VAL A 38 0.48 1.57 -10.27
N LEU A 39 1.01 0.33 -10.27
CA LEU A 39 0.22 -0.85 -10.60
C LEU A 39 -0.94 -1.06 -9.61
N TYR A 40 -0.70 -0.83 -8.32
CA TYR A 40 -1.74 -0.96 -7.30
C TYR A 40 -2.79 0.15 -7.39
N MET A 41 -2.38 1.38 -7.68
CA MET A 41 -3.32 2.48 -7.96
C MET A 41 -4.18 2.16 -9.20
N ALA A 42 -3.58 1.67 -10.28
CA ALA A 42 -4.32 1.25 -11.47
C ALA A 42 -5.34 0.13 -11.16
N MET A 43 -4.97 -0.81 -10.29
CA MET A 43 -5.88 -1.87 -9.82
C MET A 43 -7.07 -1.30 -9.03
N ILE A 44 -6.83 -0.39 -8.08
CA ILE A 44 -7.90 0.30 -7.33
C ILE A 44 -8.81 1.06 -8.29
N PHE A 45 -8.24 1.81 -9.23
CA PHE A 45 -9.01 2.58 -10.21
C PHE A 45 -9.90 1.68 -11.07
N TYR A 46 -9.37 0.52 -11.49
CA TYR A 46 -10.15 -0.48 -12.22
C TYR A 46 -11.32 -1.02 -11.41
N PHE A 47 -11.12 -1.36 -10.13
CA PHE A 47 -12.21 -1.81 -9.26
C PHE A 47 -13.22 -0.70 -8.95
N SER A 48 -12.74 0.54 -8.81
CA SER A 48 -13.56 1.74 -8.62
C SER A 48 -14.44 2.06 -9.83
N SER A 49 -14.01 1.69 -11.04
CA SER A 49 -14.78 1.85 -12.27
C SER A 49 -15.94 0.86 -12.44
N GLN A 50 -15.94 -0.25 -11.70
CA GLN A 50 -17.00 -1.25 -11.77
C GLN A 50 -18.23 -0.80 -10.97
N ASP A 51 -19.41 -0.90 -11.57
CA ASP A 51 -20.66 -0.65 -10.87
C ASP A 51 -21.01 -1.80 -9.90
N GLY A 52 -22.03 -1.62 -9.06
CA GLY A 52 -22.49 -2.64 -8.12
C GLY A 52 -22.93 -3.94 -8.81
N THR A 53 -23.43 -3.85 -10.05
CA THR A 53 -23.97 -4.99 -10.81
C THR A 53 -22.88 -5.91 -11.36
N GLU A 54 -21.75 -5.37 -11.84
CA GLU A 54 -20.61 -6.21 -12.23
C GLU A 54 -19.88 -6.81 -11.03
N SER A 55 -19.83 -6.11 -9.89
CA SER A 55 -19.27 -6.68 -8.65
C SER A 55 -20.08 -7.85 -8.10
N HIS A 56 -21.40 -7.91 -8.37
CA HIS A 56 -22.21 -9.09 -8.07
C HIS A 56 -21.82 -10.30 -8.92
N GLU A 57 -21.47 -10.12 -10.20
CA GLU A 57 -21.04 -11.24 -11.04
C GLU A 57 -19.71 -11.85 -10.57
N VAL A 58 -18.72 -11.01 -10.21
CA VAL A 58 -17.44 -11.48 -9.66
C VAL A 58 -17.66 -12.24 -8.35
N SER A 59 -18.51 -11.70 -7.47
CA SER A 59 -18.87 -12.36 -6.21
C SER A 59 -19.58 -13.70 -6.48
N SER A 60 -20.49 -13.76 -7.45
CA SER A 60 -21.22 -14.97 -7.81
C SER A 60 -20.33 -16.11 -8.33
N ARG A 61 -19.27 -15.79 -9.09
CA ARG A 61 -18.29 -16.79 -9.57
C ARG A 61 -17.46 -17.35 -8.42
N LEU A 62 -17.08 -16.52 -7.45
CA LEU A 62 -16.38 -16.97 -6.24
C LEU A 62 -17.27 -17.93 -5.42
N LEU A 63 -18.57 -17.63 -5.32
CA LEU A 63 -19.54 -18.52 -4.66
C LEU A 63 -19.70 -19.85 -5.39
N GLU A 64 -19.61 -19.88 -6.71
CA GLU A 64 -19.70 -21.14 -7.45
C GLU A 64 -18.56 -22.10 -7.07
N TYR A 65 -17.35 -21.56 -6.89
CA TYR A 65 -16.21 -22.33 -6.36
C TYR A 65 -16.40 -22.71 -4.89
N LEU A 66 -16.95 -21.81 -4.06
CA LEU A 66 -17.19 -22.07 -2.64
C LEU A 66 -18.39 -23.00 -2.38
N LYS A 67 -19.36 -23.07 -3.30
CA LYS A 67 -20.50 -24.00 -3.26
C LYS A 67 -20.05 -25.45 -3.28
N PHE A 68 -18.93 -25.75 -3.96
CA PHE A 68 -18.31 -27.08 -3.90
C PHE A 68 -17.85 -27.47 -2.47
N LEU A 69 -17.59 -26.48 -1.61
CA LEU A 69 -17.23 -26.65 -0.20
C LEU A 69 -18.40 -26.37 0.76
N ALA A 70 -19.60 -26.05 0.24
CA ALA A 70 -20.75 -25.57 1.03
C ALA A 70 -21.22 -26.54 2.11
N LEU A 71 -20.85 -27.82 2.05
CA LEU A 71 -21.12 -28.79 3.12
C LEU A 71 -20.42 -28.46 4.45
N TYR A 72 -19.36 -27.64 4.42
CA TYR A 72 -18.59 -27.23 5.59
C TYR A 72 -18.67 -25.72 5.88
N VAL A 73 -19.35 -24.94 5.03
CA VAL A 73 -19.44 -23.49 5.16
C VAL A 73 -20.83 -23.12 5.71
N PRO A 74 -20.92 -22.40 6.84
CA PRO A 74 -22.20 -21.95 7.38
C PRO A 74 -22.99 -21.12 6.37
N GLU A 75 -24.28 -21.38 6.20
CA GLU A 75 -25.14 -20.66 5.23
C GLU A 75 -25.11 -19.14 5.43
N GLY A 76 -25.07 -18.67 6.68
CA GLY A 76 -24.95 -17.24 6.99
C GLY A 76 -23.62 -16.60 6.53
N LEU A 77 -22.55 -17.38 6.41
CA LEU A 77 -21.28 -16.89 5.87
C LEU A 77 -21.34 -16.78 4.33
N LEU A 78 -22.01 -17.74 3.68
CA LEU A 78 -22.27 -17.70 2.24
C LEU A 78 -23.18 -16.53 1.85
N ASP A 79 -24.22 -16.25 2.62
CA ASP A 79 -25.12 -15.09 2.40
C ASP A 79 -24.38 -13.75 2.58
N PHE A 80 -23.44 -13.69 3.52
CA PHE A 80 -22.61 -12.50 3.72
C PHE A 80 -21.67 -12.26 2.52
N PHE A 81 -20.91 -13.28 2.09
CA PHE A 81 -19.99 -13.16 0.95
C PHE A 81 -20.68 -13.04 -0.40
N SER A 82 -21.90 -13.55 -0.52
CA SER A 82 -22.69 -13.43 -1.74
C SER A 82 -23.28 -12.04 -1.96
N GLY A 83 -23.28 -11.20 -0.92
CA GLY A 83 -23.87 -9.86 -1.00
C GLY A 83 -25.38 -9.92 -1.25
N VAL A 84 -26.06 -11.01 -0.88
CA VAL A 84 -27.51 -11.15 -1.01
C VAL A 84 -28.16 -10.18 -0.02
N GLY A 85 -28.43 -8.96 -0.51
CA GLY A 85 -29.01 -7.85 0.24
C GLY A 85 -28.17 -6.57 0.12
N LYS A 86 -28.80 -5.47 -0.30
CA LYS A 86 -28.20 -4.15 -0.56
C LYS A 86 -27.30 -3.64 0.59
N ASN A 87 -27.60 -4.02 1.83
CA ASN A 87 -26.83 -3.60 3.00
C ASN A 87 -25.49 -4.35 3.14
N HIS A 88 -25.43 -5.63 2.76
CA HIS A 88 -24.21 -6.44 2.86
C HIS A 88 -23.20 -6.04 1.79
N GLU A 89 -23.65 -5.85 0.55
CA GLU A 89 -22.83 -5.35 -0.56
C GLU A 89 -22.23 -3.97 -0.21
N TYR A 90 -23.03 -3.08 0.36
CA TYR A 90 -22.56 -1.77 0.83
C TYR A 90 -21.44 -1.90 1.86
N ILE A 91 -21.61 -2.73 2.90
CA ILE A 91 -20.60 -2.95 3.94
C ILE A 91 -19.32 -3.55 3.35
N LEU A 92 -19.45 -4.59 2.52
CA LEU A 92 -18.31 -5.23 1.87
C LEU A 92 -17.51 -4.25 1.03
N ARG A 93 -18.17 -3.40 0.25
CA ARG A 93 -17.52 -2.36 -0.56
C ARG A 93 -16.75 -1.36 0.32
N LYS A 94 -17.35 -0.89 1.41
CA LYS A 94 -16.66 0.01 2.36
C LYS A 94 -15.43 -0.67 2.99
N CYS A 95 -15.54 -1.95 3.36
CA CYS A 95 -14.42 -2.71 3.90
C CYS A 95 -13.32 -2.95 2.86
N ALA A 96 -13.69 -3.19 1.59
CA ALA A 96 -12.74 -3.34 0.49
C ALA A 96 -11.93 -2.06 0.29
N HIS A 97 -12.57 -0.90 0.13
CA HIS A 97 -11.87 0.36 -0.04
C HIS A 97 -11.01 0.72 1.18
N PHE A 98 -11.52 0.52 2.41
CA PHE A 98 -10.72 0.68 3.62
C PHE A 98 -9.41 -0.16 3.57
N THR A 99 -9.50 -1.41 3.12
CA THR A 99 -8.36 -2.33 3.03
C THR A 99 -7.41 -1.96 1.89
N GLU A 100 -7.94 -1.52 0.75
CA GLU A 100 -7.15 -1.02 -0.38
C GLU A 100 -6.29 0.17 0.04
N TYR A 101 -6.87 1.17 0.71
CA TYR A 101 -6.13 2.35 1.17
C TYR A 101 -5.15 2.04 2.31
N LEU A 102 -5.46 1.06 3.16
CA LEU A 102 -4.50 0.53 4.13
C LEU A 102 -3.26 -0.01 3.42
N ILE A 103 -3.44 -0.90 2.44
CA ILE A 103 -2.33 -1.51 1.70
C ILE A 103 -1.59 -0.43 0.88
N LEU A 104 -2.32 0.47 0.22
CA LEU A 104 -1.76 1.59 -0.55
C LEU A 104 -0.82 2.43 0.31
N SER A 105 -1.22 2.77 1.53
CA SER A 105 -0.36 3.55 2.44
C SER A 105 0.95 2.82 2.79
N LEU A 106 0.92 1.49 2.95
CA LEU A 106 2.11 0.69 3.25
C LEU A 106 3.09 0.66 2.07
N ILE A 107 2.58 0.46 0.85
CA ILE A 107 3.43 0.40 -0.35
C ILE A 107 3.98 1.78 -0.72
N VAL A 108 3.19 2.85 -0.57
CA VAL A 108 3.64 4.24 -0.79
C VAL A 108 4.70 4.60 0.25
N TYR A 109 4.47 4.29 1.53
CA TYR A 109 5.47 4.52 2.57
C TYR A 109 6.78 3.79 2.24
N LYS A 110 6.70 2.53 1.79
CA LYS A 110 7.89 1.77 1.38
C LYS A 110 8.61 2.41 0.19
N ALA A 111 7.88 2.93 -0.78
CA ALA A 111 8.44 3.69 -1.91
C ALA A 111 9.12 5.00 -1.48
N MET A 112 8.54 5.72 -0.50
CA MET A 112 9.15 6.90 0.11
C MET A 112 10.47 6.56 0.79
N ARG A 113 10.50 5.47 1.57
CA ARG A 113 11.73 5.00 2.23
C ARG A 113 12.79 4.52 1.24
N ALA A 114 12.39 3.84 0.17
CA ALA A 114 13.29 3.48 -0.93
C ALA A 114 13.81 4.70 -1.72
N SER A 115 13.12 5.83 -1.63
CA SER A 115 13.54 7.12 -2.19
C SER A 115 14.40 7.94 -1.22
N GLU A 116 14.86 7.33 -0.12
CA GLU A 116 15.72 7.94 0.90
C GLU A 116 15.09 9.16 1.60
N ILE A 117 13.76 9.30 1.55
CA ILE A 117 13.02 10.38 2.21
C ILE A 117 13.00 10.10 3.72
N SER A 118 13.20 11.13 4.55
CA SER A 118 13.22 10.99 6.02
C SER A 118 11.91 10.43 6.58
N PHE A 119 11.95 9.82 7.76
CA PHE A 119 10.82 9.06 8.31
C PHE A 119 9.55 9.93 8.45
N LYS A 120 9.68 11.08 9.11
CA LYS A 120 8.56 12.03 9.31
C LYS A 120 7.99 12.54 7.97
N LYS A 121 8.86 12.90 7.02
CA LYS A 121 8.43 13.33 5.68
C LYS A 121 7.74 12.20 4.92
N SER A 122 8.22 10.96 5.06
CA SER A 122 7.61 9.79 4.42
C SER A 122 6.19 9.56 4.91
N ILE A 123 5.94 9.67 6.23
CA ILE A 123 4.59 9.55 6.79
C ILE A 123 3.69 10.65 6.23
N LEU A 124 4.11 11.92 6.32
CA LEU A 124 3.31 13.04 5.87
C LEU A 124 2.98 12.97 4.37
N LEU A 125 3.98 12.70 3.52
CA LEU A 125 3.78 12.59 2.07
C LEU A 125 2.92 11.39 1.71
N THR A 126 3.06 10.26 2.41
CA THR A 126 2.20 9.09 2.21
C THR A 126 0.75 9.43 2.52
N PHE A 127 0.50 10.07 3.66
CA PHE A 127 -0.84 10.51 4.05
C PHE A 127 -1.45 11.44 2.99
N ILE A 128 -0.70 12.46 2.54
CA ILE A 128 -1.16 13.39 1.51
C ILE A 128 -1.48 12.67 0.20
N ILE A 129 -0.62 11.76 -0.26
CA ILE A 129 -0.85 10.99 -1.49
C ILE A 129 -2.11 10.15 -1.37
N CYS A 130 -2.27 9.39 -0.28
CA CYS A 130 -3.45 8.56 -0.07
C CYS A 130 -4.73 9.39 0.03
N PHE A 131 -4.71 10.52 0.74
CA PHE A 131 -5.86 11.41 0.85
C PHE A 131 -6.25 12.03 -0.50
N VAL A 132 -5.29 12.57 -1.25
CA VAL A 132 -5.55 13.12 -2.58
C VAL A 132 -6.05 12.04 -3.54
N TYR A 133 -5.52 10.82 -3.41
CA TYR A 133 -5.99 9.69 -4.20
C TYR A 133 -7.42 9.28 -3.84
N ALA A 134 -7.79 9.23 -2.55
CA ALA A 134 -9.16 8.99 -2.09
C ALA A 134 -10.15 10.01 -2.65
N VAL A 135 -9.78 11.30 -2.61
CA VAL A 135 -10.59 12.36 -3.23
C VAL A 135 -10.71 12.14 -4.75
N SER A 136 -9.61 11.77 -5.42
CA SER A 136 -9.63 11.55 -6.87
C SER A 136 -10.46 10.33 -7.26
N ASP A 137 -10.43 9.28 -6.45
CA ASP A 137 -11.23 8.07 -6.65
C ASP A 137 -12.71 8.38 -6.49
N GLU A 138 -13.11 9.10 -5.44
CA GLU A 138 -14.52 9.47 -5.23
C GLU A 138 -15.04 10.40 -6.35
N VAL A 139 -14.20 11.33 -6.83
CA VAL A 139 -14.53 12.15 -8.01
C VAL A 139 -14.70 11.28 -9.25
N HIS A 140 -13.87 10.26 -9.44
CA HIS A 140 -14.03 9.32 -10.55
C HIS A 140 -15.31 8.49 -10.42
N GLN A 141 -15.60 7.96 -9.22
CA GLN A 141 -16.81 7.19 -8.94
C GLN A 141 -18.08 8.01 -9.18
N TYR A 142 -18.06 9.31 -8.94
CA TYR A 142 -19.19 10.20 -9.25
C TYR A 142 -19.58 10.20 -10.73
N PHE A 143 -18.65 9.90 -11.64
CA PHE A 143 -18.96 9.77 -13.07
C PHE A 143 -19.48 8.38 -13.47
N VAL A 144 -19.48 7.41 -12.55
CA VAL A 144 -20.02 6.07 -12.78
C VAL A 144 -21.56 6.11 -12.61
N PRO A 145 -22.34 5.66 -13.61
CA PRO A 145 -23.80 5.65 -13.52
C PRO A 145 -24.29 4.90 -12.28
N GLY A 146 -25.25 5.50 -11.56
CA GLY A 146 -25.85 4.88 -10.37
C GLY A 146 -25.03 5.04 -9.07
N ARG A 147 -23.87 5.72 -9.11
CA ARG A 147 -23.14 6.14 -7.90
C ARG A 147 -23.40 7.60 -7.56
N ALA A 148 -23.34 7.90 -6.27
CA ALA A 148 -23.47 9.26 -5.74
C ALA A 148 -22.18 9.63 -5.01
N PHE A 149 -21.77 10.89 -5.12
CA PHE A 149 -20.61 11.40 -4.42
C PHE A 149 -20.85 11.35 -2.90
N ALA A 150 -20.00 10.65 -2.18
CA ALA A 150 -20.10 10.36 -0.77
C ALA A 150 -18.80 10.72 -0.05
N VAL A 151 -18.84 11.80 0.73
CA VAL A 151 -17.72 12.19 1.62
C VAL A 151 -17.35 11.07 2.60
N THR A 152 -18.30 10.20 2.93
CA THR A 152 -18.07 9.05 3.81
C THR A 152 -17.11 8.02 3.19
N ASP A 153 -17.05 7.87 1.87
CA ASP A 153 -16.05 7.02 1.19
C ASP A 153 -14.64 7.59 1.38
N ILE A 154 -14.44 8.88 1.11
CA ILE A 154 -13.17 9.57 1.34
C ILE A 154 -12.69 9.41 2.79
N MET A 155 -13.62 9.50 3.76
CA MET A 155 -13.30 9.33 5.18
C MET A 155 -12.87 7.89 5.51
N ILE A 156 -13.55 6.88 4.95
CA ILE A 156 -13.25 5.47 5.18
C ILE A 156 -11.89 5.11 4.57
N ASP A 157 -11.62 5.58 3.35
CA ASP A 157 -10.36 5.38 2.64
C ASP A 157 -9.19 6.02 3.39
N THR A 158 -9.40 7.26 3.81
CA THR A 158 -8.41 7.99 4.61
C THR A 158 -8.17 7.30 5.96
N ALA A 159 -9.20 6.76 6.60
CA ALA A 159 -9.07 5.99 7.83
C ALA A 159 -8.24 4.71 7.62
N GLY A 160 -8.44 4.01 6.50
CA GLY A 160 -7.63 2.86 6.09
C GLY A 160 -6.15 3.23 5.96
N ALA A 161 -5.86 4.33 5.24
CA ALA A 161 -4.51 4.84 5.07
C ALA A 161 -3.84 5.26 6.40
N ILE A 162 -4.60 5.90 7.31
CA ILE A 162 -4.13 6.26 8.65
C ILE A 162 -3.77 4.99 9.43
N LEU A 163 -4.62 3.97 9.42
CA LEU A 163 -4.35 2.72 10.12
C LEU A 163 -3.08 2.05 9.59
N GLY A 164 -2.90 1.99 8.28
CA GLY A 164 -1.66 1.49 7.67
C GLY A 164 -0.42 2.24 8.13
N LEU A 165 -0.45 3.58 8.17
CA LEU A 165 0.64 4.39 8.72
C LEU A 165 0.86 4.17 10.23
N MET A 166 -0.19 3.98 11.02
CA MET A 166 -0.07 3.64 12.44
C MET A 166 0.68 2.33 12.63
N THR A 167 0.39 1.31 11.82
CA THR A 167 1.14 0.04 11.90
C THR A 167 2.64 0.26 11.66
N VAL A 168 3.01 1.08 10.67
CA VAL A 168 4.41 1.42 10.38
C VAL A 168 5.10 2.09 11.57
N VAL A 169 4.41 3.04 12.22
CA VAL A 169 4.94 3.74 13.40
C VAL A 169 5.16 2.74 14.54
N LEU A 170 4.17 1.91 14.85
CA LEU A 170 4.26 0.89 15.89
C LEU A 170 5.40 -0.12 15.63
N PHE A 171 5.54 -0.60 14.39
CA PHE A 171 6.62 -1.50 14.01
C PHE A 171 8.01 -0.87 14.19
N ASN A 172 8.18 0.41 13.85
CA ASN A 172 9.45 1.09 14.04
C ASN A 172 9.79 1.30 15.52
N PHE A 173 8.82 1.70 16.34
CA PHE A 173 9.00 1.80 17.80
C PHE A 173 9.38 0.46 18.43
N ALA A 174 8.72 -0.63 18.03
CA ALA A 174 9.03 -1.98 18.52
C ALA A 174 10.46 -2.41 18.13
N LYS A 175 10.91 -2.05 16.93
CA LYS A 175 12.27 -2.35 16.45
C LYS A 175 13.33 -1.58 17.23
N GLU A 176 13.10 -0.30 17.51
CA GLU A 176 14.03 0.54 18.26
C GLU A 176 14.21 0.05 19.71
N LYS A 177 13.11 -0.29 20.40
CA LYS A 177 13.17 -0.90 21.74
C LYS A 177 13.96 -2.21 21.76
N ARG A 178 13.76 -3.10 20.78
CA ARG A 178 14.50 -4.37 20.70
C ARG A 178 16.01 -4.16 20.48
N THR A 179 16.41 -3.19 19.66
CA THR A 179 17.83 -2.89 19.45
C THR A 179 18.47 -2.25 20.69
N GLY A 180 17.75 -1.36 21.38
CA GLY A 180 18.19 -0.78 22.65
C GLY A 180 18.46 -1.82 23.73
N ILE A 181 17.55 -2.79 23.89
CA ILE A 181 17.70 -3.90 24.85
C ILE A 181 18.93 -4.77 24.50
N LYS A 182 19.13 -5.12 23.21
CA LYS A 182 20.28 -5.91 22.77
C LYS A 182 21.63 -5.22 23.03
N ASN A 183 21.68 -3.89 22.94
CA ASN A 183 22.89 -3.12 23.19
C ASN A 183 23.21 -3.00 24.70
N LEU A 184 22.18 -3.01 25.56
CA LEU A 184 22.36 -3.05 27.02
C LEU A 184 22.83 -4.43 27.50
N GLN A 185 22.38 -5.52 26.88
CA GLN A 185 22.82 -6.89 27.21
C GLN A 185 24.24 -7.23 26.73
N LYS A 186 24.85 -6.39 25.90
CA LYS A 186 26.22 -6.57 25.37
C LYS A 186 27.29 -5.76 26.12
N ARG A 187 26.89 -4.92 27.08
CA ARG A 187 27.80 -4.18 27.97
C ARG A 187 27.93 -4.92 29.29
#